data_AF-A0A3B8LIQ4-F1
#
_entry.id   AF-A0A3B8LIQ4-F1
#
_cell.length_a   1.000
_cell.length_b   1.000
_cell.length_c   1.000
_cell.angle_alpha   90.00
_cell.angle_beta   90.00
_cell.angle_gamma   90.00
#
_symmetry.space_group_name_H-M   'P 1'
#
loop_
_entity.id
_entity.type
_entity.pdbx_description
1 polymer ?
#
loop_
_entity_poly.entity_id
_entity_poly.type
_entity_poly.pdbx_seq_one_letter_code
_entity_poly.pdbx_strand_id
1 'polypeptide(L)'
;MKKLTLILIATFAVSFWSTPRKAEASACLTFIKQAAVKCATDPKCVNAAAQLAKKFKEQVKLCKKYRGMLKVCRKAKKARKKVCKSSKKTCKTVCKDDKKSCLNSCEKGKKRCTKACPRGRRGKNCRKKCRDCKRKCRGKKRSCKKVCRVDKRACNKAARVEKRACKDEAKTTKEYAVCKDGRRMTRKAGGKFAMCAAKHFLPAALKCAAIFAVGGF
;
A
#
# COMPACT_ATOMS: atom_id res chain seq x y z
N MET A 1 -21.31 -20.91 -6.10
CA MET A 1 -21.56 -19.76 -6.99
C MET A 1 -22.07 -18.50 -6.27
N LYS A 2 -22.83 -18.62 -5.17
CA LYS A 2 -23.36 -17.49 -4.36
C LYS A 2 -22.33 -16.45 -3.89
N LYS A 3 -21.08 -16.84 -3.62
CA LYS A 3 -20.02 -15.92 -3.16
C LYS A 3 -19.42 -15.02 -4.25
N LEU A 4 -19.57 -15.38 -5.53
CA LEU A 4 -18.97 -14.65 -6.65
C LEU A 4 -19.93 -13.57 -7.19
N THR A 5 -21.23 -13.86 -7.15
CA THR A 5 -22.30 -12.89 -7.38
C THR A 5 -22.26 -11.73 -6.37
N LEU A 6 -22.02 -12.03 -5.09
CA LEU A 6 -21.89 -11.00 -4.04
C LEU A 6 -20.73 -10.02 -4.29
N ILE A 7 -19.62 -10.48 -4.84
CA ILE A 7 -18.44 -9.64 -5.08
C ILE A 7 -18.66 -8.70 -6.28
N LEU A 8 -19.31 -9.18 -7.35
CA LEU A 8 -19.65 -8.36 -8.51
C LEU A 8 -20.68 -7.27 -8.18
N ILE A 9 -21.69 -7.61 -7.35
CA ILE A 9 -22.69 -6.66 -6.84
C ILE A 9 -22.01 -5.60 -5.96
N ALA A 10 -21.07 -5.99 -5.09
CA ALA A 10 -20.35 -5.06 -4.22
C ALA A 10 -19.46 -4.08 -5.00
N THR A 11 -18.80 -4.50 -6.08
CA THR A 11 -17.96 -3.59 -6.90
C THR A 11 -18.77 -2.60 -7.73
N PHE A 12 -19.98 -2.98 -8.16
CA PHE A 12 -20.89 -2.07 -8.85
C PHE A 12 -21.55 -1.06 -7.88
N ALA A 13 -21.91 -1.50 -6.68
CA ALA A 13 -22.54 -0.64 -5.66
C ALA A 13 -21.62 0.51 -5.21
N VAL A 14 -20.30 0.29 -5.11
CA VAL A 14 -19.35 1.33 -4.68
C VAL A 14 -19.14 2.42 -5.74
N SER A 15 -19.46 2.14 -7.02
CA SER A 15 -19.30 3.11 -8.12
C SER A 15 -20.54 4.00 -8.32
N PHE A 16 -21.68 3.66 -7.72
CA PHE A 16 -22.98 4.31 -7.91
C PHE A 16 -23.52 5.01 -6.66
N TRP A 17 -22.75 5.06 -5.57
CA TRP A 17 -23.19 5.57 -4.26
C TRP A 17 -22.85 7.04 -3.99
N SER A 18 -22.42 7.78 -5.01
CA SER A 18 -22.08 9.21 -4.89
C SER A 18 -23.27 10.13 -5.25
N THR A 19 -24.48 9.81 -4.77
CA THR A 19 -25.85 10.41 -5.03
C THR A 19 -26.66 9.69 -6.13
N PRO A 20 -28.02 9.55 -6.09
CA PRO A 20 -29.08 10.36 -5.42
C PRO A 20 -30.24 9.56 -4.74
N ARG A 21 -31.41 10.21 -4.55
CA ARG A 21 -32.68 9.82 -3.87
C ARG A 21 -32.97 8.31 -3.70
N LYS A 22 -33.33 7.90 -2.47
CA LYS A 22 -33.57 6.51 -2.02
C LYS A 22 -34.62 5.72 -2.83
N ALA A 23 -35.62 6.39 -3.43
CA ALA A 23 -36.69 5.74 -4.17
C ALA A 23 -36.24 5.22 -5.56
N GLU A 24 -35.46 6.01 -6.30
CA GLU A 24 -34.95 5.66 -7.64
C GLU A 24 -33.87 4.58 -7.58
N ALA A 25 -33.08 4.57 -6.50
CA ALA A 25 -32.11 3.52 -6.23
C ALA A 25 -32.76 2.13 -6.08
N SER A 26 -34.00 2.06 -5.57
CA SER A 26 -34.70 0.79 -5.34
C SER A 26 -35.18 0.15 -6.64
N ALA A 27 -35.68 0.95 -7.59
CA ALA A 27 -36.09 0.49 -8.93
C ALA A 27 -34.88 0.06 -9.77
N CYS A 28 -33.75 0.77 -9.71
CA CYS A 28 -32.54 0.33 -10.41
C CYS A 28 -32.01 -1.02 -9.86
N LEU A 29 -32.09 -1.21 -8.54
CA LEU A 29 -31.68 -2.47 -7.91
C LEU A 29 -32.53 -3.67 -8.36
N THR A 30 -33.81 -3.51 -8.67
CA THR A 30 -34.64 -4.63 -9.17
C THR A 30 -34.23 -5.03 -10.58
N PHE A 31 -33.96 -4.08 -11.49
CA PHE A 31 -33.47 -4.38 -12.84
C PHE A 31 -32.11 -5.08 -12.82
N ILE A 32 -31.19 -4.64 -11.95
CA ILE A 32 -29.89 -5.31 -11.79
C ILE A 32 -30.04 -6.72 -11.23
N LYS A 33 -30.95 -6.93 -10.25
CA LYS A 33 -31.25 -8.27 -9.72
C LYS A 33 -31.84 -9.18 -10.79
N GLN A 34 -32.78 -8.69 -11.59
CA GLN A 34 -33.37 -9.45 -12.70
C GLN A 34 -32.32 -9.80 -13.77
N ALA A 35 -31.45 -8.86 -14.13
CA ALA A 35 -30.32 -9.12 -15.04
C ALA A 35 -29.36 -10.18 -14.48
N ALA A 36 -29.09 -10.16 -13.18
CA ALA A 36 -28.27 -11.17 -12.53
C ALA A 36 -28.91 -12.57 -12.57
N VAL A 37 -30.22 -12.66 -12.35
CA VAL A 37 -30.97 -13.93 -12.47
C VAL A 37 -30.92 -14.44 -13.92
N LYS A 38 -31.21 -13.59 -14.91
CA LYS A 38 -31.14 -13.95 -16.34
C LYS A 38 -29.75 -14.38 -16.78
N CYS A 39 -28.70 -13.70 -16.30
CA CYS A 39 -27.32 -14.11 -16.54
C CYS A 39 -26.97 -15.44 -15.85
N ALA A 40 -27.60 -15.76 -14.72
CA ALA A 40 -27.38 -17.00 -13.99
C ALA A 40 -28.16 -18.20 -14.56
N THR A 41 -29.26 -17.96 -15.28
CA THR A 41 -30.05 -19.00 -15.93
C THR A 41 -29.65 -19.23 -17.39
N ASP A 42 -29.01 -18.25 -18.05
CA ASP A 42 -28.52 -18.40 -19.42
C ASP A 42 -27.41 -19.48 -19.50
N PRO A 43 -27.63 -20.60 -20.23
CA PRO A 43 -26.66 -21.68 -20.32
C PRO A 43 -25.33 -21.25 -20.93
N LYS A 44 -25.31 -20.26 -21.83
CA LYS A 44 -24.09 -19.71 -22.41
C LYS A 44 -23.26 -18.97 -21.36
N CYS A 45 -23.92 -18.20 -20.49
CA CYS A 45 -23.25 -17.46 -19.42
C CYS A 45 -22.76 -18.41 -18.31
N VAL A 46 -23.56 -19.42 -17.94
CA VAL A 46 -23.18 -20.45 -16.98
C VAL A 46 -21.97 -21.25 -17.48
N ASN A 47 -21.99 -21.68 -18.74
CA ASN A 47 -20.87 -22.40 -19.35
C ASN A 47 -19.61 -21.53 -19.45
N ALA A 48 -19.74 -20.25 -19.82
CA ALA A 48 -18.63 -19.31 -19.84
C ALA A 48 -18.03 -19.09 -18.43
N ALA A 49 -18.87 -19.00 -17.40
CA ALA A 49 -18.45 -18.88 -16.01
C ALA A 49 -17.72 -20.14 -15.52
N ALA A 50 -18.23 -21.31 -15.85
CA ALA A 50 -17.61 -22.60 -15.51
C ALA A 50 -16.25 -22.77 -16.19
N GLN A 51 -16.14 -22.42 -17.47
CA GLN A 51 -14.87 -22.42 -18.21
C GLN A 51 -13.87 -21.44 -17.60
N LEU A 52 -14.29 -20.22 -17.26
CA LEU A 52 -13.45 -19.25 -16.57
C LEU A 52 -12.94 -19.80 -15.24
N ALA A 53 -13.80 -20.42 -14.44
CA ALA A 53 -13.43 -21.01 -13.16
C ALA A 53 -12.39 -22.14 -13.33
N LYS A 54 -12.57 -23.01 -14.33
CA LYS A 54 -11.61 -24.08 -14.67
C LYS A 54 -10.26 -23.49 -15.09
N LYS A 55 -10.26 -22.54 -16.03
CA LYS A 55 -9.04 -21.86 -16.50
C LYS A 55 -8.34 -21.06 -15.41
N PHE A 56 -9.09 -20.47 -14.49
CA PHE A 56 -8.51 -19.79 -13.33
C PHE A 56 -7.84 -20.78 -12.37
N LYS A 57 -8.46 -21.94 -12.09
CA LYS A 57 -7.84 -23.01 -11.28
C LYS A 57 -6.53 -23.50 -11.92
N GLU A 58 -6.54 -23.77 -13.22
CA GLU A 58 -5.34 -24.15 -14.00
C GLU A 58 -4.26 -23.07 -13.91
N GLN A 59 -4.62 -21.81 -14.16
CA GLN A 59 -3.70 -20.67 -14.05
C GLN A 59 -3.07 -20.57 -12.66
N VAL A 60 -3.84 -20.74 -11.58
CA VAL A 60 -3.31 -20.68 -10.22
C VAL A 60 -2.25 -21.76 -9.98
N LYS A 61 -2.47 -22.98 -10.48
CA LYS A 61 -1.50 -24.09 -10.41
C LYS A 61 -0.24 -23.76 -11.20
N LEU A 62 -0.38 -23.35 -12.46
CA LEU A 62 0.74 -22.98 -13.35
C LEU A 62 1.58 -21.83 -12.77
N CYS A 63 0.92 -20.81 -12.22
CA CYS A 63 1.59 -19.66 -11.62
C CYS A 63 2.17 -19.92 -10.22
N LYS A 64 2.04 -21.12 -9.64
CA LYS A 64 2.45 -21.40 -8.25
C LYS A 64 3.95 -21.17 -8.04
N LYS A 65 4.80 -21.69 -8.94
CA LYS A 65 6.27 -21.55 -8.89
C LYS A 65 6.71 -20.08 -9.00
N TYR A 66 6.23 -19.36 -10.03
CA TYR A 66 6.50 -17.93 -10.21
C TYR A 66 6.02 -17.08 -9.00
N ARG A 67 4.84 -17.38 -8.43
CA ARG A 67 4.37 -16.74 -7.20
C ARG A 67 5.30 -17.02 -6.01
N GLY A 68 5.90 -18.21 -5.95
CA GLY A 68 6.94 -18.58 -4.98
C GLY A 68 8.16 -17.66 -5.08
N MET A 69 8.73 -17.50 -6.27
CA MET A 69 9.85 -16.58 -6.52
C MET A 69 9.52 -15.14 -6.10
N LEU A 70 8.34 -14.64 -6.48
CA LEU A 70 7.89 -13.31 -6.05
C LEU A 70 7.72 -13.18 -4.52
N LYS A 71 7.39 -14.27 -3.81
CA LYS A 71 7.34 -14.28 -2.34
C LYS A 71 8.75 -14.18 -1.76
N VAL A 72 9.74 -14.87 -2.33
CA VAL A 72 11.16 -14.77 -1.93
C VAL A 72 11.64 -13.32 -2.05
N CYS A 73 11.45 -12.67 -3.21
CA CYS A 73 11.81 -11.25 -3.39
C CYS A 73 11.14 -10.32 -2.35
N ARG A 74 9.90 -10.62 -1.93
CA ARG A 74 9.20 -9.85 -0.89
C ARG A 74 9.80 -10.10 0.50
N LYS A 75 10.15 -11.35 0.83
CA LYS A 75 10.79 -11.72 2.09
C LYS A 75 12.17 -11.06 2.22
N ALA A 76 13.00 -11.12 1.17
CA ALA A 76 14.31 -10.46 1.13
C ALA A 76 14.21 -8.95 1.42
N LYS A 77 13.30 -8.23 0.74
CA LYS A 77 13.05 -6.81 1.02
C LYS A 77 12.61 -6.56 2.47
N LYS A 78 11.76 -7.42 3.03
CA LYS A 78 11.31 -7.29 4.42
C LYS A 78 12.49 -7.46 5.39
N ALA A 79 13.36 -8.43 5.15
CA ALA A 79 14.58 -8.65 5.93
C ALA A 79 15.51 -7.42 5.86
N ARG A 80 15.85 -6.93 4.66
CA ARG A 80 16.63 -5.70 4.47
C ARG A 80 16.02 -4.50 5.19
N LYS A 81 14.70 -4.31 5.11
CA LYS A 81 14.00 -3.24 5.86
C LYS A 81 14.14 -3.37 7.37
N LYS A 82 14.15 -4.58 7.92
CA LYS A 82 14.40 -4.81 9.35
C LYS A 82 15.81 -4.36 9.71
N VAL A 83 16.82 -4.74 8.92
CA VAL A 83 18.21 -4.27 9.08
C VAL A 83 18.27 -2.74 9.06
N CYS A 84 17.70 -2.08 8.04
CA CYS A 84 17.65 -0.61 7.97
C CYS A 84 16.96 0.04 9.20
N LYS A 85 15.97 -0.64 9.82
CA LYS A 85 15.29 -0.14 11.02
C LYS A 85 16.20 -0.28 12.24
N SER A 86 16.91 -1.40 12.37
CA SER A 86 17.89 -1.64 13.43
C SER A 86 19.06 -0.66 13.36
N SER A 87 19.70 -0.49 12.20
CA SER A 87 20.80 0.47 12.02
C SER A 87 20.38 1.90 12.39
N LYS A 88 19.15 2.31 12.05
CA LYS A 88 18.63 3.64 12.46
C LYS A 88 18.43 3.75 13.98
N LYS A 89 18.09 2.67 14.67
CA LYS A 89 17.96 2.67 16.13
C LYS A 89 19.36 2.85 16.75
N THR A 90 20.34 2.06 16.32
CA THR A 90 21.74 2.15 16.78
C THR A 90 22.31 3.55 16.53
N CYS A 91 22.17 4.09 15.32
CA CYS A 91 22.61 5.45 14.98
C CYS A 91 21.95 6.51 15.87
N LYS A 92 20.65 6.38 16.17
CA LYS A 92 19.96 7.28 17.10
C LYS A 92 20.47 7.18 18.53
N THR A 93 20.91 6.00 18.97
CA THR A 93 21.51 5.78 20.29
C THR A 93 22.86 6.48 20.34
N VAL A 94 23.74 6.28 19.36
CA VAL A 94 25.01 7.02 19.21
C VAL A 94 24.77 8.53 19.26
N CYS A 95 23.83 9.08 18.47
CA CYS A 95 23.51 10.51 18.55
C CYS A 95 22.98 11.00 19.93
N LYS A 96 22.39 10.11 20.74
CA LYS A 96 21.97 10.45 22.10
C LYS A 96 23.19 10.49 23.03
N ASP A 97 24.10 9.54 22.88
CA ASP A 97 25.30 9.40 23.70
C ASP A 97 26.31 10.51 23.38
N ASP A 98 26.49 10.85 22.10
CA ASP A 98 27.29 12.01 21.67
C ASP A 98 26.78 13.31 22.30
N LYS A 99 25.45 13.47 22.38
CA LYS A 99 24.87 14.63 23.06
C LYS A 99 25.20 14.59 24.56
N LYS A 100 25.11 13.42 25.19
CA LYS A 100 25.38 13.27 26.63
C LYS A 100 26.84 13.60 26.91
N SER A 101 27.77 13.06 26.12
CA SER A 101 29.20 13.36 26.16
C SER A 101 29.46 14.86 25.92
N CYS A 102 28.93 15.44 24.84
CA CYS A 102 29.03 16.88 24.56
C CYS A 102 28.52 17.75 25.72
N LEU A 103 27.39 17.35 26.32
CA LEU A 103 26.87 18.05 27.49
C LEU A 103 27.80 17.91 28.69
N ASN A 104 28.42 16.75 28.92
CA ASN A 104 29.39 16.55 29.99
C ASN A 104 30.66 17.39 29.79
N SER A 105 31.12 17.56 28.54
CA SER A 105 32.30 18.37 28.18
C SER A 105 32.06 19.87 28.23
N CYS A 106 30.80 20.32 28.20
CA CYS A 106 30.54 21.68 28.65
C CYS A 106 30.97 21.76 30.12
N GLU A 107 31.91 22.66 30.48
CA GLU A 107 32.37 22.99 31.87
C GLU A 107 31.23 23.15 32.92
N LYS A 108 30.01 23.19 32.41
CA LYS A 108 28.75 23.59 33.00
C LYS A 108 27.58 22.73 32.47
N GLY A 109 27.85 21.48 32.11
CA GLY A 109 26.90 20.48 31.61
C GLY A 109 25.82 20.01 32.58
N LYS A 110 26.13 20.08 33.88
CA LYS A 110 25.24 19.63 34.94
C LYS A 110 23.95 20.45 34.93
N LYS A 111 22.83 19.86 35.39
CA LYS A 111 21.63 20.60 35.85
C LYS A 111 21.98 21.80 36.78
N ARG A 112 23.22 21.81 37.30
CA ARG A 112 23.84 22.81 38.18
C ARG A 112 24.57 23.99 37.50
N CYS A 113 24.90 24.05 36.20
CA CYS A 113 25.62 25.25 35.70
C CYS A 113 24.90 26.54 36.01
N THR A 114 23.65 26.63 35.56
CA THR A 114 22.90 27.88 35.63
C THR A 114 22.62 28.25 37.08
N LYS A 115 22.66 27.27 37.99
CA LYS A 115 22.57 27.43 39.45
C LYS A 115 23.92 27.80 40.10
N ALA A 116 25.05 27.40 39.53
CA ALA A 116 26.39 27.71 40.00
C ALA A 116 26.94 29.06 39.48
N CYS A 117 26.17 29.76 38.62
CA CYS A 117 26.53 31.10 38.18
C CYS A 117 26.17 32.14 39.25
N PRO A 118 27.06 33.08 39.58
CA PRO A 118 26.78 34.14 40.57
C PRO A 118 25.60 35.04 40.15
N ARG A 119 25.09 35.86 41.08
CA ARG A 119 24.14 36.94 40.77
C ARG A 119 24.87 38.13 40.11
N GLY A 120 24.13 39.07 39.51
CA GLY A 120 24.72 40.25 38.82
C GLY A 120 25.26 39.98 37.40
N ARG A 121 25.99 40.97 36.82
CA ARG A 121 26.47 40.96 35.41
C ARG A 121 27.36 39.76 35.08
N ARG A 122 28.32 39.40 35.96
CA ARG A 122 29.18 38.21 35.79
C ARG A 122 28.36 36.91 35.72
N GLY A 123 27.26 36.86 36.46
CA GLY A 123 26.25 35.82 36.41
C GLY A 123 25.51 35.66 35.09
N LYS A 124 25.19 36.78 34.41
CA LYS A 124 24.52 36.78 33.11
C LYS A 124 25.41 36.15 32.02
N ASN A 125 26.68 36.54 31.97
CA ASN A 125 27.66 35.99 31.02
C ASN A 125 27.90 34.50 31.25
N CYS A 126 28.01 34.09 32.52
CA CYS A 126 28.10 32.68 32.90
C CYS A 126 26.89 31.86 32.40
N ARG A 127 25.65 32.36 32.62
CA ARG A 127 24.43 31.66 32.17
C ARG A 127 24.30 31.62 30.64
N LYS A 128 24.72 32.69 29.94
CA LYS A 128 24.75 32.77 28.48
C LYS A 128 25.66 31.68 27.89
N LYS A 129 26.92 31.59 28.34
CA LYS A 129 27.87 30.54 27.93
C LYS A 129 27.29 29.12 28.08
N CYS A 130 26.55 28.85 29.15
CA CYS A 130 25.90 27.55 29.36
C CYS A 130 24.74 27.26 28.43
N ARG A 131 23.89 28.26 28.19
CA ARG A 131 22.79 28.13 27.22
C ARG A 131 23.36 27.87 25.82
N ASP A 132 24.44 28.56 25.47
CA ASP A 132 25.11 28.40 24.18
C ASP A 132 25.73 27.01 24.04
N CYS A 133 26.42 26.50 25.06
CA CYS A 133 26.96 25.14 25.02
C CYS A 133 25.85 24.08 24.89
N LYS A 134 24.77 24.19 25.68
CA LYS A 134 23.58 23.32 25.55
C LYS A 134 22.95 23.41 24.17
N ARG A 135 22.88 24.61 23.58
CA ARG A 135 22.35 24.85 22.23
C ARG A 135 23.23 24.17 21.18
N LYS A 136 24.55 24.31 21.26
CA LYS A 136 25.52 23.64 20.38
C LYS A 136 25.38 22.11 20.45
N CYS A 137 25.32 21.52 21.65
CA CYS A 137 25.13 20.07 21.80
C CYS A 137 23.77 19.57 21.30
N ARG A 138 22.69 20.36 21.47
CA ARG A 138 21.38 20.07 20.86
C ARG A 138 21.45 20.15 19.32
N GLY A 139 22.21 21.11 18.79
CA GLY A 139 22.52 21.26 17.37
C GLY A 139 23.21 20.01 16.81
N LYS A 140 24.30 19.56 17.44
CA LYS A 140 25.02 18.32 17.06
C LYS A 140 24.11 17.08 17.06
N LYS A 141 23.23 16.93 18.06
CA LYS A 141 22.24 15.84 18.06
C LYS A 141 21.26 15.92 16.89
N ARG A 142 20.83 17.13 16.51
CA ARG A 142 19.90 17.33 15.39
C ARG A 142 20.56 16.98 14.07
N SER A 143 21.80 17.41 13.84
CA SER A 143 22.57 17.06 12.63
C SER A 143 22.81 15.55 12.56
N CYS A 144 23.27 14.92 13.64
CA CYS A 144 23.45 13.46 13.70
C CYS A 144 22.14 12.70 13.40
N LYS A 145 21.00 13.09 13.99
CA LYS A 145 19.70 12.50 13.67
C LYS A 145 19.28 12.69 12.21
N LYS A 146 19.71 13.79 11.56
CA LYS A 146 19.46 14.06 10.14
C LYS A 146 20.24 13.06 9.29
N VAL A 147 21.52 12.83 9.60
CA VAL A 147 22.36 11.79 8.96
C VAL A 147 21.68 10.41 9.09
N CYS A 148 21.34 9.96 10.31
CA CYS A 148 20.64 8.68 10.50
C CYS A 148 19.32 8.56 9.72
N ARG A 149 18.64 9.68 9.42
CA ARG A 149 17.41 9.69 8.61
C ARG A 149 17.75 9.52 7.13
N VAL A 150 18.79 10.18 6.65
CA VAL A 150 19.30 10.07 5.27
C VAL A 150 19.76 8.64 5.00
N ASP A 151 20.56 8.05 5.87
CA ASP A 151 21.07 6.68 5.69
C ASP A 151 19.94 5.66 5.68
N LYS A 152 18.96 5.81 6.59
CA LYS A 152 17.77 4.97 6.56
C LYS A 152 17.00 5.12 5.25
N ARG A 153 16.90 6.32 4.69
CA ARG A 153 16.23 6.53 3.40
C ARG A 153 16.99 5.84 2.27
N ALA A 154 18.31 6.00 2.23
CA ALA A 154 19.19 5.31 1.28
C ALA A 154 19.06 3.79 1.37
N CYS A 155 19.15 3.22 2.57
CA CYS A 155 18.97 1.78 2.82
C CYS A 155 17.57 1.28 2.37
N ASN A 156 16.51 2.06 2.63
CA ASN A 156 15.17 1.72 2.13
C ASN A 156 15.04 1.84 0.61
N LYS A 157 15.81 2.73 -0.04
CA LYS A 157 15.89 2.86 -1.50
C LYS A 157 16.59 1.64 -2.09
N ALA A 158 17.75 1.25 -1.56
CA ALA A 158 18.47 0.04 -1.95
C ALA A 158 17.57 -1.21 -1.86
N ALA A 159 16.89 -1.42 -0.73
CA ALA A 159 15.96 -2.54 -0.56
C ALA A 159 14.75 -2.50 -1.53
N ARG A 160 14.41 -1.35 -2.12
CA ARG A 160 13.39 -1.26 -3.18
C ARG A 160 13.99 -1.64 -4.53
N VAL A 161 15.22 -1.22 -4.82
CA VAL A 161 15.96 -1.53 -6.04
C VAL A 161 16.22 -3.03 -6.13
N GLU A 162 16.78 -3.65 -5.08
CA GLU A 162 17.00 -5.10 -5.02
C GLU A 162 15.71 -5.90 -5.26
N LYS A 163 14.57 -5.47 -4.68
CA LYS A 163 13.28 -6.12 -4.95
C LYS A 163 12.85 -5.98 -6.41
N ARG A 164 13.17 -4.86 -7.06
CA ARG A 164 12.84 -4.66 -8.47
C ARG A 164 13.70 -5.59 -9.32
N ALA A 165 15.02 -5.59 -9.13
CA ALA A 165 15.95 -6.51 -9.78
C ALA A 165 15.49 -7.98 -9.65
N CYS A 166 15.24 -8.46 -8.43
CA CYS A 166 14.72 -9.82 -8.20
C CYS A 166 13.39 -10.11 -8.91
N LYS A 167 12.52 -9.10 -9.05
CA LYS A 167 11.27 -9.26 -9.81
C LYS A 167 11.51 -9.31 -11.31
N ASP A 168 12.49 -8.57 -11.81
CA ASP A 168 12.82 -8.50 -13.23
C ASP A 168 13.54 -9.77 -13.66
N GLU A 169 14.46 -10.30 -12.84
CA GLU A 169 15.01 -11.65 -12.95
C GLU A 169 13.89 -12.71 -12.94
N ALA A 170 12.93 -12.61 -12.03
CA ALA A 170 11.81 -13.54 -12.02
C ALA A 170 10.97 -13.50 -13.31
N LYS A 171 11.01 -12.42 -14.11
CA LYS A 171 10.29 -12.34 -15.40
C LYS A 171 11.05 -12.99 -16.54
N THR A 172 12.35 -13.22 -16.43
CA THR A 172 13.12 -13.90 -17.48
C THR A 172 12.98 -15.42 -17.40
N THR A 173 12.39 -15.94 -16.31
CA THR A 173 12.27 -17.39 -16.11
C THR A 173 11.15 -18.01 -16.93
N LYS A 174 11.30 -19.31 -17.26
CA LYS A 174 10.28 -20.09 -17.99
C LYS A 174 8.94 -20.11 -17.24
N GLU A 175 8.96 -20.11 -15.90
CA GLU A 175 7.74 -20.06 -15.08
C GLU A 175 6.94 -18.78 -15.26
N TYR A 176 7.60 -17.66 -15.56
CA TYR A 176 6.91 -16.42 -15.89
C TYR A 176 6.17 -16.56 -17.22
N ALA A 177 6.82 -17.09 -18.26
CA ALA A 177 6.20 -17.30 -19.56
C ALA A 177 4.96 -18.19 -19.44
N VAL A 178 5.09 -19.36 -18.79
CA VAL A 178 3.97 -20.27 -18.52
C VAL A 178 2.83 -19.59 -17.74
N CYS A 179 3.17 -18.78 -16.73
CA CYS A 179 2.17 -18.04 -15.97
C CYS A 179 1.52 -16.90 -16.78
N LYS A 180 2.25 -16.26 -17.70
CA LYS A 180 1.77 -15.22 -18.62
C LYS A 180 0.77 -15.81 -19.60
N ASP A 181 1.05 -16.99 -20.16
CA ASP A 181 0.15 -17.68 -21.07
C ASP A 181 -1.11 -18.18 -20.36
N GLY A 182 -0.95 -18.75 -19.17
CA GLY A 182 -2.08 -19.10 -18.31
C GLY A 182 -2.99 -17.88 -18.05
N ARG A 183 -2.40 -16.72 -17.74
CA ARG A 183 -3.16 -15.45 -17.57
C ARG A 183 -3.87 -15.02 -18.84
N ARG A 184 -3.23 -15.17 -20.01
CA ARG A 184 -3.83 -14.82 -21.30
C ARG A 184 -5.06 -15.69 -21.56
N MET A 185 -4.98 -16.99 -21.29
CA MET A 185 -6.11 -17.91 -21.44
C MET A 185 -7.25 -17.57 -20.49
N THR A 186 -6.96 -17.28 -19.22
CA THR A 186 -7.99 -16.84 -18.27
C THR A 186 -8.63 -15.52 -18.69
N ARG A 187 -7.86 -14.56 -19.22
CA ARG A 187 -8.41 -13.29 -19.73
C ARG A 187 -9.33 -13.50 -20.92
N LYS A 188 -8.97 -14.37 -21.88
CA LYS A 188 -9.86 -14.72 -23.00
C LYS A 188 -11.17 -15.33 -22.51
N ALA A 189 -11.11 -16.27 -21.57
CA ALA A 189 -12.32 -16.85 -20.95
C ALA A 189 -13.12 -15.78 -20.17
N GLY A 190 -12.44 -14.87 -19.49
CA GLY A 190 -13.03 -13.76 -18.76
C GLY A 190 -13.74 -12.77 -19.69
N GLY A 191 -13.16 -12.48 -20.86
CA GLY A 191 -13.80 -11.67 -21.89
C GLY A 191 -15.08 -12.30 -22.43
N LYS A 192 -15.09 -13.62 -22.68
CA LYS A 192 -16.31 -14.33 -23.09
C LYS A 192 -17.41 -14.24 -22.02
N PHE A 193 -17.05 -14.42 -20.75
CA PHE A 193 -17.99 -14.25 -19.65
C PHE A 193 -18.48 -12.80 -19.53
N ALA A 194 -17.58 -11.82 -19.64
CA ALA A 194 -17.92 -10.40 -19.58
C ALA A 194 -18.87 -9.96 -20.70
N MET A 195 -18.66 -10.45 -21.93
CA MET A 195 -19.57 -10.20 -23.05
C MET A 195 -20.95 -10.83 -22.80
N CYS A 196 -21.00 -12.03 -22.20
CA CYS A 196 -22.27 -12.65 -21.83
C CYS A 196 -22.98 -11.85 -20.73
N ALA A 197 -22.27 -11.45 -19.69
CA ALA A 197 -22.79 -10.59 -18.63
C ALA A 197 -23.28 -9.25 -19.20
N ALA A 198 -22.52 -8.61 -20.09
CA ALA A 198 -22.91 -7.35 -20.72
C ALA A 198 -24.25 -7.46 -21.46
N LYS A 199 -24.54 -8.57 -22.14
CA LYS A 199 -25.86 -8.77 -22.79
C LYS A 199 -27.03 -8.68 -21.82
N HIS A 200 -26.86 -9.10 -20.57
CA HIS A 200 -27.91 -9.09 -19.56
C HIS A 200 -27.91 -7.81 -18.73
N PHE A 201 -26.74 -7.25 -18.43
CA PHE A 201 -26.58 -6.08 -17.56
C PHE A 201 -26.66 -4.74 -18.31
N LEU A 202 -26.30 -4.67 -19.60
CA LEU A 202 -26.36 -3.44 -20.39
C LEU A 202 -27.80 -2.92 -20.56
N PRO A 203 -28.81 -3.76 -20.87
CA PRO A 203 -30.20 -3.30 -20.92
C PRO A 203 -30.72 -2.83 -19.56
N ALA A 204 -30.31 -3.48 -18.47
CA ALA A 204 -30.67 -3.06 -17.12
C ALA A 204 -30.00 -1.72 -16.75
N ALA A 205 -28.74 -1.52 -17.13
CA ALA A 205 -28.03 -0.27 -16.93
C ALA A 205 -28.64 0.89 -17.73
N LEU A 206 -29.05 0.66 -18.98
CA LEU A 206 -29.76 1.66 -19.79
C LEU A 206 -31.13 2.01 -19.21
N LYS A 207 -31.88 1.03 -18.69
CA LYS A 207 -33.14 1.28 -17.98
C LYS A 207 -32.94 2.08 -16.69
N CYS A 208 -31.90 1.77 -15.92
CA CYS A 208 -31.52 2.59 -14.76
C CYS A 208 -31.15 4.03 -15.17
N ALA A 209 -30.33 4.19 -16.21
CA ALA A 209 -29.92 5.51 -16.69
C ALA A 209 -31.11 6.34 -17.19
N ALA A 210 -32.08 5.72 -17.85
CA ALA A 210 -33.32 6.37 -18.28
C ALA A 210 -34.17 6.86 -17.09
N ILE A 211 -34.26 6.08 -16.01
CA ILE A 211 -34.97 6.50 -14.78
C ILE A 211 -34.30 7.73 -14.17
N PHE A 212 -32.96 7.77 -14.13
CA PHE A 212 -32.23 8.94 -13.64
C PHE A 212 -32.30 10.15 -14.59
N ALA A 213 -32.46 9.93 -15.90
CA ALA A 213 -32.62 11.00 -16.88
C ALA A 213 -34.04 11.60 -16.88
N VAL A 214 -35.06 10.81 -16.56
CA VAL A 214 -36.47 11.25 -16.49
C VAL A 214 -36.85 11.78 -15.10
N GLY A 215 -36.20 11.32 -14.03
CA GLY A 215 -36.37 11.84 -12.66
C GLY A 215 -35.65 13.17 -12.39
N GLY A 216 -35.01 13.73 -13.42
CA GLY A 216 -34.31 15.02 -13.38
C GLY A 216 -35.06 16.10 -14.16
N PHE A 217 -36.21 16.53 -13.63
CA PHE A 217 -36.69 17.92 -13.57
C PHE A 217 -37.77 18.01 -12.47
#